data_AF-A0A520QEJ5-F1
#
_entry.id   AF-A0A520QEJ5-F1
#
_cell.length_a   1.000
_cell.length_b   1.000
_cell.length_c   1.000
_cell.angle_alpha   90.00
_cell.angle_beta   90.00
_cell.angle_gamma   90.00
#
_symmetry.space_group_name_H-M   'P 1'
#
loop_
_entity.id
_entity.type
_entity.pdbx_description
1 polymer ?
#
loop_
_entity_poly.entity_id
_entity_poly.type
_entity_poly.pdbx_seq_one_letter_code
_entity_poly.pdbx_strand_id
1 'polypeptide(L)'
;MATRARTLLRYLAIGFLVTSIAGVSVASLIAGGPGSLTEARSAFVTSVHLAGGGPPPEPPPEELFERVKYPAPLGESWAYVSPPSREGRRAGVVYVHGGFDWSIGALSWSCLPRENDQSGRGLWRDEIALMLPSFRGNHDNPGEPECLYGEVDDLIAAADYLATRPDVDPDQVYLVGHSTGATLALLAAQMTDRFRGVFAIGPVGSIEDYGEGGCLPRGLRMKESVLRAPMELLELTRSPTVIIEGNTQPSNSDLLPLFERYRGDAPIEVLGVPGLDHFSVLAPATEVIARAISRNRDSGRPFIDVQDIVDVAPQPCDVSRLEGTGTAEPATWVERPPAQWPQMVLTNEAQFSERTALSGASAFFLEAADDVLLLATARHLTGYAGGVEPPLDDAALLLPARFARQLRSWTVFPRTQPERSSNAVGLAEPAILGDWLVLTLAAARPPEQVVALRLASLPVSRGDAVYLVGCPYEETDCVQNVYGGRVTWRMDHRFGYTLDPPVDVRGFSGAPILNEAGRVVGVFSVSEDLDTTDDGRHVEAEADDRLVQHASACRRP
;
A
#
# COMPACT_ATOMS: atom_id res chain seq x y z
N MET A 1 20.35 -2.81 4.31
CA MET A 1 21.51 -2.02 3.83
C MET A 1 22.59 -2.86 3.12
N ALA A 2 23.02 -4.01 3.64
CA ALA A 2 24.12 -4.80 3.05
C ALA A 2 23.83 -5.37 1.64
N THR A 3 22.59 -5.79 1.33
CA THR A 3 22.19 -6.30 0.01
C THR A 3 22.15 -5.17 -1.03
N ARG A 4 21.50 -4.04 -0.70
CA ARG A 4 21.42 -2.84 -1.57
C ARG A 4 22.79 -2.25 -1.93
N ALA A 5 23.72 -2.20 -0.97
CA ALA A 5 25.09 -1.75 -1.25
C ALA A 5 25.85 -2.69 -2.20
N ARG A 6 25.59 -4.01 -2.14
CA ARG A 6 26.16 -5.01 -3.06
C ARG A 6 25.57 -4.89 -4.47
N THR A 7 24.26 -4.63 -4.58
CA THR A 7 23.58 -4.37 -5.86
C THR A 7 24.16 -3.15 -6.59
N LEU A 8 24.29 -2.01 -5.91
CA LEU A 8 24.90 -0.82 -6.51
C LEU A 8 26.39 -1.05 -6.88
N LEU A 9 27.14 -1.80 -6.04
CA LEU A 9 28.52 -2.18 -6.36
C LEU A 9 28.61 -3.09 -7.58
N ARG A 10 27.65 -4.01 -7.77
CA ARG A 10 27.58 -4.90 -8.94
C ARG A 10 27.41 -4.09 -10.22
N TYR A 11 26.47 -3.13 -10.25
CA TYR A 11 26.26 -2.29 -11.42
C TYR A 11 27.46 -1.36 -11.69
N LEU A 12 28.15 -0.88 -10.65
CA LEU A 12 29.40 -0.12 -10.80
C LEU A 12 30.55 -0.97 -11.35
N ALA A 13 30.70 -2.22 -10.89
CA ALA A 13 31.75 -3.13 -11.34
C ALA A 13 31.54 -3.62 -12.79
N ILE A 14 30.30 -3.91 -13.17
CA ILE A 14 29.94 -4.27 -14.56
C ILE A 14 30.14 -3.07 -15.49
N GLY A 15 29.73 -1.86 -15.10
CA GLY A 15 29.98 -0.64 -15.88
C GLY A 15 31.47 -0.33 -16.11
N PHE A 16 32.33 -0.72 -15.17
CA PHE A 16 33.79 -0.61 -15.32
C PHE A 16 34.37 -1.66 -16.28
N LEU A 17 33.76 -2.84 -16.38
CA LEU A 17 34.16 -3.89 -17.32
C LEU A 17 33.75 -3.56 -18.76
N VAL A 18 32.57 -2.95 -18.94
CA VAL A 18 32.04 -2.50 -20.26
C VAL A 18 32.88 -1.36 -20.86
N THR A 19 33.47 -0.50 -20.04
CA THR A 19 34.33 0.60 -20.50
C THR A 19 35.77 0.16 -20.82
N SER A 20 36.20 -1.02 -20.39
CA SER A 20 37.60 -1.47 -20.52
C SER A 20 37.82 -2.54 -21.62
N ILE A 21 36.77 -3.07 -22.24
CA ILE A 21 36.86 -3.99 -23.39
C ILE A 21 36.20 -3.35 -24.62
N ALA A 22 36.99 -2.60 -25.39
CA ALA A 22 36.77 -2.25 -26.80
C ALA A 22 35.30 -2.27 -27.34
N GLY A 23 34.41 -1.40 -26.83
CA GLY A 23 33.16 -1.04 -27.51
C GLY A 23 32.14 -2.16 -27.79
N VAL A 24 32.25 -3.33 -27.14
CA VAL A 24 31.27 -4.41 -27.27
C VAL A 24 30.28 -4.31 -26.11
N SER A 25 29.01 -3.98 -26.39
CA SER A 25 27.99 -3.93 -25.34
C SER A 25 27.73 -5.33 -24.76
N VAL A 26 27.32 -5.42 -23.49
CA VAL A 26 27.01 -6.70 -22.82
C VAL A 26 25.99 -7.49 -23.63
N ALA A 27 25.03 -6.81 -24.27
CA ALA A 27 24.07 -7.39 -25.21
C ALA A 27 24.76 -8.17 -26.35
N SER A 28 25.82 -7.62 -26.93
CA SER A 28 26.61 -8.26 -28.01
C SER A 28 27.42 -9.48 -27.52
N LEU A 29 27.80 -9.50 -26.23
CA LEU A 29 28.46 -10.65 -25.59
C LEU A 29 27.46 -11.76 -25.21
N ILE A 30 26.25 -11.41 -24.75
CA ILE A 30 25.20 -12.36 -24.34
C ILE A 30 24.65 -13.13 -25.55
N ALA A 31 24.52 -12.45 -26.69
CA ALA A 31 23.99 -13.03 -27.94
C ALA A 31 24.98 -13.94 -28.69
N GLY A 32 26.26 -14.01 -28.27
CA GLY A 32 27.26 -14.87 -28.92
C GLY A 32 27.51 -14.56 -30.41
N GLY A 33 27.17 -13.36 -30.86
CA GLY A 33 27.05 -12.97 -32.27
C GLY A 33 25.82 -12.08 -32.49
N PRO A 34 25.46 -11.74 -33.74
CA PRO A 34 24.35 -10.84 -34.07
C PRO A 34 22.95 -11.47 -33.89
N GLY A 35 22.73 -12.22 -32.80
CA GLY A 35 21.45 -12.83 -32.47
C GLY A 35 20.57 -11.96 -31.56
N SER A 36 19.26 -12.16 -31.59
CA SER A 36 18.29 -11.48 -30.71
C SER A 36 18.24 -12.09 -29.30
N LEU A 37 17.76 -11.34 -28.30
CA LEU A 37 17.52 -11.89 -26.95
C LEU A 37 16.61 -13.13 -26.98
N THR A 38 15.65 -13.15 -27.89
CA THR A 38 14.76 -14.29 -28.13
C THR A 38 15.54 -15.55 -28.49
N GLU A 39 16.47 -15.48 -29.45
CA GLU A 39 17.30 -16.62 -29.82
C GLU A 39 18.21 -17.06 -28.67
N ALA A 40 18.79 -16.11 -27.93
CA ALA A 40 19.65 -16.41 -26.78
C ALA A 40 18.88 -17.17 -25.68
N ARG A 41 17.62 -16.79 -25.43
CA ARG A 41 16.74 -17.44 -24.45
C ARG A 41 16.24 -18.79 -24.93
N SER A 42 15.79 -18.91 -26.18
CA SER A 42 15.35 -20.21 -26.74
C SER A 42 16.48 -21.23 -26.83
N ALA A 43 17.74 -20.78 -27.01
CA ALA A 43 18.90 -21.66 -27.03
C ALA A 43 19.42 -22.05 -25.63
N PHE A 44 18.86 -21.47 -24.56
CA PHE A 44 19.28 -21.74 -23.18
C PHE A 44 18.18 -22.48 -22.41
N VAL A 45 18.54 -23.63 -21.86
CA VAL A 45 17.67 -24.43 -21.00
C VAL A 45 17.82 -23.95 -19.56
N THR A 46 16.72 -23.44 -18.98
CA THR A 46 16.67 -23.01 -17.58
C THR A 46 16.99 -24.14 -16.63
N SER A 47 17.65 -23.81 -15.52
CA SER A 47 17.84 -24.72 -14.38
C SER A 47 16.88 -24.43 -13.22
N VAL A 48 16.11 -23.35 -13.32
CA VAL A 48 15.14 -22.93 -12.32
C VAL A 48 13.78 -23.55 -12.63
N HIS A 49 13.30 -24.38 -11.69
CA HIS A 49 11.96 -24.96 -11.67
C HIS A 49 11.45 -24.88 -10.24
N LEU A 50 10.35 -24.16 -10.03
CA LEU A 50 9.78 -23.90 -8.71
C LEU A 50 8.54 -24.76 -8.48
N ALA A 51 8.15 -24.91 -7.22
CA ALA A 51 6.89 -25.55 -6.88
C ALA A 51 5.73 -24.65 -7.31
N GLY A 52 5.01 -25.07 -8.34
CA GLY A 52 3.72 -24.50 -8.72
C GLY A 52 2.55 -25.33 -8.22
N GLY A 53 1.38 -25.05 -8.76
CA GLY A 53 0.16 -25.83 -8.59
C GLY A 53 -1.02 -24.95 -8.18
N GLY A 54 -1.98 -25.57 -7.51
CA GLY A 54 -3.22 -24.93 -7.10
C GLY A 54 -4.38 -25.22 -8.06
N PRO A 55 -5.62 -25.03 -7.58
CA PRO A 55 -6.82 -25.24 -8.39
C PRO A 55 -6.93 -24.17 -9.49
N PRO A 56 -7.79 -24.38 -10.50
CA PRO A 56 -8.22 -23.32 -11.40
C PRO A 56 -8.55 -22.02 -10.65
N PRO A 57 -8.31 -20.85 -11.27
CA PRO A 57 -8.53 -19.58 -10.59
C PRO A 57 -10.02 -19.43 -10.28
N GLU A 58 -10.36 -18.79 -9.16
CA GLU A 58 -11.76 -18.64 -8.76
C GLU A 58 -12.57 -17.86 -9.81
N PRO A 59 -13.89 -18.10 -9.95
CA PRO A 59 -14.69 -17.30 -10.87
C PRO A 59 -14.73 -15.82 -10.44
N PRO A 60 -14.41 -14.87 -11.33
CA PRO A 60 -14.54 -13.44 -11.04
C PRO A 60 -16.03 -13.01 -11.05
N PRO A 61 -16.39 -11.84 -10.50
CA PRO A 61 -17.68 -11.21 -10.77
C PRO A 61 -17.86 -11.03 -12.28
N GLU A 62 -18.94 -11.58 -12.84
CA GLU A 62 -19.17 -11.65 -14.30
C GLU A 62 -19.29 -10.26 -14.94
N GLU A 63 -19.67 -9.25 -14.16
CA GLU A 63 -19.76 -7.86 -14.62
C GLU A 63 -18.37 -7.22 -14.83
N LEU A 64 -17.32 -7.78 -14.20
CA LEU A 64 -15.97 -7.23 -14.24
C LEU A 64 -15.05 -8.01 -15.18
N PHE A 65 -15.11 -9.34 -15.13
CA PHE A 65 -14.23 -10.20 -15.92
C PHE A 65 -14.91 -11.50 -16.34
N GLU A 66 -14.44 -12.04 -17.46
CA GLU A 66 -14.63 -13.42 -17.89
C GLU A 66 -13.38 -14.22 -17.53
N ARG A 67 -13.56 -15.43 -17.00
CA ARG A 67 -12.48 -16.40 -16.81
C ARG A 67 -12.32 -17.23 -18.08
N VAL A 68 -11.18 -17.08 -18.76
CA VAL A 68 -10.89 -17.70 -20.06
C VAL A 68 -9.61 -18.52 -20.03
N LYS A 69 -9.43 -19.36 -21.04
CA LYS A 69 -8.13 -19.97 -21.36
C LYS A 69 -7.55 -19.33 -22.62
N TYR A 70 -6.25 -19.11 -22.63
CA TYR A 70 -5.50 -18.62 -23.78
C TYR A 70 -4.41 -19.62 -24.21
N PRO A 71 -4.08 -19.74 -25.50
CA PRO A 71 -2.96 -20.56 -25.95
C PRO A 71 -1.64 -20.00 -25.42
N ALA A 72 -0.87 -20.82 -24.69
CA ALA A 72 0.47 -20.49 -24.22
C ALA A 72 1.48 -21.56 -24.69
N PRO A 73 2.80 -21.32 -24.60
CA PRO A 73 3.84 -22.22 -25.14
C PRO A 73 3.77 -23.68 -24.68
N LEU A 74 3.35 -23.92 -23.43
CA LEU A 74 3.25 -25.26 -22.84
C LEU A 74 1.84 -25.87 -22.89
N GLY A 75 0.88 -25.16 -23.48
CA GLY A 75 -0.54 -25.51 -23.52
C GLY A 75 -1.41 -24.34 -23.08
N GLU A 76 -2.70 -24.57 -22.91
CA GLU A 76 -3.63 -23.50 -22.52
C GLU A 76 -3.38 -23.04 -21.08
N SER A 77 -3.40 -21.73 -20.85
CA SER A 77 -3.27 -21.10 -19.53
C SER A 77 -4.47 -20.23 -19.19
N TRP A 78 -4.77 -20.05 -17.90
CA TRP A 78 -5.88 -19.24 -17.43
C TRP A 78 -5.61 -17.73 -17.48
N ALA A 79 -6.66 -16.95 -17.75
CA ALA A 79 -6.66 -15.50 -17.59
C ALA A 79 -8.04 -14.98 -17.15
N TYR A 80 -8.06 -13.80 -16.56
CA TYR A 80 -9.25 -12.96 -16.50
C TYR A 80 -9.20 -11.91 -17.60
N VAL A 81 -10.30 -11.70 -18.31
CA VAL A 81 -10.39 -10.67 -19.36
C VAL A 81 -11.69 -9.91 -19.23
N SER A 82 -11.68 -8.60 -19.40
CA SER A 82 -12.90 -7.79 -19.38
C SER A 82 -13.95 -8.32 -20.37
N PRO A 83 -15.26 -8.21 -20.07
CA PRO A 83 -16.32 -8.61 -20.99
C PRO A 83 -16.18 -7.98 -22.38
N PRO A 84 -16.58 -8.68 -23.46
CA PRO A 84 -16.52 -8.16 -24.81
C PRO A 84 -17.36 -6.89 -24.97
N SER A 85 -16.76 -5.82 -25.52
CA SER A 85 -17.51 -4.62 -25.86
C SER A 85 -18.38 -4.83 -27.09
N ARG A 86 -19.56 -4.21 -27.09
CA ARG A 86 -20.44 -4.10 -28.26
C ARG A 86 -20.19 -2.81 -29.06
N GLU A 87 -19.37 -1.90 -28.53
CA GLU A 87 -19.16 -0.55 -29.05
C GLU A 87 -17.82 -0.41 -29.81
N GLY A 88 -17.58 -1.32 -30.76
CA GLY A 88 -16.40 -1.28 -31.63
C GLY A 88 -15.10 -1.73 -30.95
N ARG A 89 -13.96 -1.50 -31.63
CA ARG A 89 -12.63 -1.95 -31.18
C ARG A 89 -12.02 -1.03 -30.12
N ARG A 90 -11.35 -1.64 -29.15
CA ARG A 90 -10.74 -1.00 -27.98
C ARG A 90 -9.25 -1.26 -27.91
N ALA A 91 -8.52 -0.46 -27.12
CA ALA A 91 -7.13 -0.80 -26.81
C ALA A 91 -7.11 -2.07 -25.93
N GLY A 92 -6.16 -2.97 -26.19
CA GLY A 92 -5.90 -4.12 -25.34
C GLY A 92 -4.81 -3.79 -24.32
N VAL A 93 -5.02 -4.10 -23.04
CA VAL A 93 -4.00 -3.99 -22.00
C VAL A 93 -3.82 -5.33 -21.34
N VAL A 94 -2.58 -5.84 -21.30
CA VAL A 94 -2.21 -6.93 -20.40
C VAL A 94 -1.61 -6.31 -19.14
N TYR A 95 -2.14 -6.65 -17.97
CA TYR A 95 -1.64 -6.18 -16.68
C TYR A 95 -1.09 -7.33 -15.83
N VAL A 96 0.11 -7.14 -15.28
CA VAL A 96 0.79 -8.10 -14.40
C VAL A 96 1.14 -7.42 -13.07
N HIS A 97 0.54 -7.89 -11.98
CA HIS A 97 0.82 -7.34 -10.65
C HIS A 97 2.18 -7.79 -10.10
N GLY A 98 2.53 -7.26 -8.93
CA GLY A 98 3.75 -7.65 -8.21
C GLY A 98 3.56 -8.94 -7.41
N GLY A 99 4.65 -9.65 -7.13
CA GLY A 99 4.65 -10.96 -6.46
C GLY A 99 5.31 -12.05 -7.31
N PHE A 100 5.58 -13.19 -6.67
CA PHE A 100 6.22 -14.35 -7.31
C PHE A 100 5.27 -15.54 -7.50
N ASP A 101 4.00 -15.39 -7.09
CA ASP A 101 3.00 -16.45 -7.29
C ASP A 101 2.53 -16.52 -8.75
N TRP A 102 2.69 -15.45 -9.55
CA TRP A 102 2.28 -15.36 -10.97
C TRP A 102 0.86 -15.90 -11.25
N SER A 103 0.01 -15.80 -10.23
CA SER A 103 -1.34 -16.34 -10.16
C SER A 103 -2.36 -15.21 -10.31
N ILE A 104 -3.64 -15.54 -10.39
CA ILE A 104 -4.74 -14.57 -10.46
C ILE A 104 -5.87 -14.96 -9.50
N GLY A 105 -6.48 -13.98 -8.84
CA GLY A 105 -7.53 -14.25 -7.85
C GLY A 105 -8.27 -12.99 -7.43
N ALA A 106 -8.87 -13.02 -6.24
CA ALA A 106 -9.65 -11.90 -5.69
C ALA A 106 -8.97 -10.53 -5.70
N LEU A 107 -7.63 -10.48 -5.69
CA LEU A 107 -6.87 -9.25 -5.89
C LEU A 107 -7.35 -8.49 -7.14
N SER A 108 -7.63 -9.20 -8.22
CA SER A 108 -8.02 -8.65 -9.52
C SER A 108 -9.35 -7.92 -9.54
N TRP A 109 -10.21 -8.04 -8.51
CA TRP A 109 -11.45 -7.26 -8.40
C TRP A 109 -11.64 -6.57 -7.04
N SER A 110 -10.65 -6.66 -6.16
CA SER A 110 -10.73 -6.07 -4.83
C SER A 110 -10.59 -4.56 -4.91
N CYS A 111 -11.44 -3.84 -4.17
CA CYS A 111 -11.23 -2.41 -3.92
C CYS A 111 -10.17 -2.26 -2.83
N LEU A 112 -8.92 -2.03 -3.24
CA LEU A 112 -7.81 -1.79 -2.32
C LEU A 112 -7.64 -0.29 -2.03
N PRO A 113 -7.00 0.09 -0.91
CA PRO A 113 -6.60 1.47 -0.66
C PRO A 113 -5.69 1.99 -1.77
N ARG A 114 -5.84 3.27 -2.15
CA ARG A 114 -5.08 3.86 -3.26
C ARG A 114 -3.58 3.86 -2.99
N GLU A 115 -3.18 3.87 -1.73
CA GLU A 115 -1.81 3.84 -1.25
C GLU A 115 -1.11 2.51 -1.55
N ASN A 116 -1.86 1.45 -1.91
CA ASN A 116 -1.32 0.15 -2.31
C ASN A 116 -2.33 -0.63 -3.16
N ASP A 117 -2.87 -0.01 -4.21
CA ASP A 117 -3.84 -0.69 -5.09
C ASP A 117 -3.14 -1.51 -6.18
N GLN A 118 -2.83 -2.76 -5.88
CA GLN A 118 -2.19 -3.69 -6.82
C GLN A 118 -3.15 -4.36 -7.80
N SER A 119 -4.46 -4.13 -7.69
CA SER A 119 -5.47 -4.80 -8.52
C SER A 119 -5.43 -4.42 -10.01
N GLY A 120 -4.80 -3.29 -10.34
CA GLY A 120 -4.85 -2.71 -11.69
C GLY A 120 -6.17 -1.99 -12.00
N ARG A 121 -7.01 -1.72 -10.99
CA ARG A 121 -8.33 -1.08 -11.14
C ARG A 121 -8.31 0.25 -11.89
N GLY A 122 -7.23 1.02 -11.82
CA GLY A 122 -7.08 2.27 -12.59
C GLY A 122 -7.19 2.08 -14.12
N LEU A 123 -6.89 0.87 -14.60
CA LEU A 123 -6.97 0.45 -16.00
C LEU A 123 -8.37 -0.01 -16.42
N TRP A 124 -9.32 -0.17 -15.49
CA TRP A 124 -10.68 -0.63 -15.81
C TRP A 124 -11.48 0.52 -16.40
N ARG A 125 -11.56 0.54 -17.72
CA ARG A 125 -12.24 1.57 -18.51
C ARG A 125 -12.99 0.92 -19.64
N ASP A 126 -14.14 1.48 -20.03
CA ASP A 126 -14.92 0.94 -21.13
C ASP A 126 -14.15 0.93 -22.44
N GLU A 127 -13.17 1.83 -22.60
CA GLU A 127 -12.31 1.96 -23.78
C GLU A 127 -11.10 1.02 -23.81
N ILE A 128 -10.91 0.21 -22.75
CA ILE A 128 -9.79 -0.73 -22.57
C ILE A 128 -10.33 -2.15 -22.38
N ALA A 129 -9.84 -3.09 -23.19
CA ALA A 129 -9.96 -4.50 -22.90
C ALA A 129 -8.79 -4.93 -22.00
N LEU A 130 -9.05 -5.16 -20.71
CA LEU A 130 -8.02 -5.55 -19.75
C LEU A 130 -7.93 -7.07 -19.64
N MET A 131 -6.70 -7.60 -19.68
CA MET A 131 -6.39 -9.01 -19.44
C MET A 131 -5.39 -9.14 -18.27
N LEU A 132 -5.70 -10.03 -17.33
CA LEU A 132 -4.82 -10.46 -16.23
C LEU A 132 -4.51 -11.95 -16.42
N PRO A 133 -3.32 -12.30 -16.95
CA PRO A 133 -2.94 -13.69 -17.20
C PRO A 133 -2.37 -14.37 -15.96
N SER A 134 -2.62 -15.67 -15.83
CA SER A 134 -1.83 -16.60 -15.01
C SER A 134 -0.80 -17.30 -15.90
N PHE A 135 0.38 -17.60 -15.36
CA PHE A 135 1.49 -18.20 -16.11
C PHE A 135 1.70 -19.69 -15.82
N ARG A 136 2.66 -20.31 -16.52
CA ARG A 136 3.01 -21.73 -16.39
C ARG A 136 3.14 -22.18 -14.95
N GLY A 137 2.65 -23.40 -14.69
CA GLY A 137 2.71 -24.02 -13.37
C GLY A 137 1.76 -23.44 -12.32
N ASN A 138 0.95 -22.42 -12.60
CA ASN A 138 -0.06 -21.90 -11.67
C ASN A 138 -1.48 -22.26 -12.08
N HIS A 139 -2.39 -22.44 -11.12
CA HIS A 139 -3.81 -22.71 -11.36
C HIS A 139 -4.13 -23.90 -12.28
N ASP A 140 -3.36 -24.98 -12.22
CA ASP A 140 -3.42 -26.11 -13.17
C ASP A 140 -2.90 -25.84 -14.60
N ASN A 141 -2.33 -24.66 -14.84
CA ASN A 141 -1.60 -24.38 -16.08
C ASN A 141 -0.43 -25.37 -16.26
N PRO A 142 -0.16 -25.85 -17.48
CA PRO A 142 0.98 -26.73 -17.76
C PRO A 142 2.33 -26.13 -17.37
N GLY A 143 3.31 -26.99 -17.06
CA GLY A 143 4.69 -26.62 -16.75
C GLY A 143 4.95 -26.35 -15.27
N GLU A 144 6.07 -25.70 -14.99
CA GLU A 144 6.53 -25.29 -13.66
C GLU A 144 6.99 -23.82 -13.74
N PRO A 145 6.84 -23.00 -12.68
CA PRO A 145 7.36 -21.64 -12.70
C PRO A 145 8.90 -21.63 -12.78
N GLU A 146 9.45 -20.71 -13.57
CA GLU A 146 10.87 -20.61 -13.95
C GLU A 146 11.52 -19.27 -13.55
N CYS A 147 10.77 -18.41 -12.85
CA CYS A 147 11.23 -17.13 -12.30
C CYS A 147 11.71 -16.15 -13.39
N LEU A 148 10.75 -15.59 -14.13
CA LEU A 148 10.92 -14.61 -15.23
C LEU A 148 11.66 -15.18 -16.45
N TYR A 149 11.61 -16.50 -16.61
CA TYR A 149 12.14 -17.14 -17.80
C TYR A 149 10.97 -17.45 -18.74
N GLY A 150 10.44 -18.66 -18.67
CA GLY A 150 9.26 -19.04 -19.39
C GLY A 150 8.05 -18.11 -19.27
N GLU A 151 7.87 -17.45 -18.12
CA GLU A 151 6.76 -16.52 -17.90
C GLU A 151 6.79 -15.33 -18.89
N VAL A 152 7.96 -14.98 -19.44
CA VAL A 152 8.04 -13.92 -20.47
C VAL A 152 7.38 -14.38 -21.77
N ASP A 153 7.56 -15.66 -22.14
CA ASP A 153 6.92 -16.22 -23.33
C ASP A 153 5.40 -16.36 -23.12
N ASP A 154 4.97 -16.75 -21.91
CA ASP A 154 3.54 -16.82 -21.55
C ASP A 154 2.89 -15.44 -21.61
N LEU A 155 3.59 -14.40 -21.13
CA LEU A 155 3.13 -13.00 -21.20
C LEU A 155 2.97 -12.50 -22.65
N ILE A 156 3.92 -12.82 -23.53
CA ILE A 156 3.82 -12.47 -24.95
C ILE A 156 2.64 -13.21 -25.59
N ALA A 157 2.45 -14.50 -25.28
CA ALA A 157 1.32 -15.28 -25.78
C ALA A 157 -0.04 -14.75 -25.29
N ALA A 158 -0.12 -14.26 -24.04
CA ALA A 158 -1.32 -13.59 -23.52
C ALA A 158 -1.67 -12.33 -24.33
N ALA A 159 -0.67 -11.51 -24.68
CA ALA A 159 -0.85 -10.33 -25.51
C ALA A 159 -1.30 -10.68 -26.94
N ASP A 160 -0.73 -11.74 -27.51
CA ASP A 160 -1.14 -12.25 -28.82
C ASP A 160 -2.59 -12.74 -28.81
N TYR A 161 -2.99 -13.49 -27.79
CA TYR A 161 -4.39 -13.89 -27.61
C TYR A 161 -5.31 -12.69 -27.50
N LEU A 162 -4.99 -11.71 -26.65
CA LEU A 162 -5.81 -10.50 -26.46
C LEU A 162 -6.06 -9.78 -27.78
N ALA A 163 -5.04 -9.71 -28.64
CA ALA A 163 -5.13 -9.09 -29.95
C ALA A 163 -6.04 -9.80 -30.96
N THR A 164 -6.30 -11.10 -30.76
CA THR A 164 -7.21 -11.85 -31.64
C THR A 164 -8.68 -11.55 -31.34
N ARG A 165 -8.99 -10.91 -30.21
CA ARG A 165 -10.37 -10.61 -29.83
C ARG A 165 -11.00 -9.61 -30.80
N PRO A 166 -12.27 -9.84 -31.21
CA PRO A 166 -12.94 -8.98 -32.19
C PRO A 166 -13.21 -7.55 -31.67
N ASP A 167 -13.27 -7.37 -30.35
CA ASP A 167 -13.46 -6.07 -29.68
C ASP A 167 -12.13 -5.37 -29.34
N VAL A 168 -10.99 -5.91 -29.75
CA VAL A 168 -9.66 -5.33 -29.55
C VAL A 168 -9.07 -4.87 -30.88
N ASP A 169 -8.44 -3.71 -30.87
CA ASP A 169 -7.61 -3.23 -31.97
C ASP A 169 -6.20 -3.86 -31.85
N PRO A 170 -5.79 -4.75 -32.77
CA PRO A 170 -4.52 -5.47 -32.66
C PRO A 170 -3.29 -4.55 -32.73
N ASP A 171 -3.43 -3.32 -33.24
CA ASP A 171 -2.37 -2.31 -33.31
C ASP A 171 -2.27 -1.46 -32.03
N GLN A 172 -3.22 -1.63 -31.10
CA GLN A 172 -3.33 -0.88 -29.84
C GLN A 172 -3.24 -1.83 -28.64
N VAL A 173 -2.22 -2.71 -28.63
CA VAL A 173 -1.95 -3.63 -27.51
C VAL A 173 -0.82 -3.08 -26.65
N TYR A 174 -1.08 -2.95 -25.35
CA TYR A 174 -0.19 -2.37 -24.36
C TYR A 174 0.09 -3.38 -23.24
N LEU A 175 1.22 -3.15 -22.56
CA LEU A 175 1.63 -3.94 -21.40
C LEU A 175 1.85 -3.03 -20.20
N VAL A 176 1.28 -3.37 -19.06
CA VAL A 176 1.50 -2.68 -17.80
C VAL A 176 1.94 -3.70 -16.75
N GLY A 177 3.03 -3.44 -16.05
CA GLY A 177 3.53 -4.31 -14.99
C GLY A 177 3.85 -3.53 -13.73
N HIS A 178 3.66 -4.16 -12.56
CA HIS A 178 4.07 -3.62 -11.25
C HIS A 178 5.14 -4.52 -10.60
N SER A 179 6.19 -3.91 -10.03
CA SER A 179 7.24 -4.59 -9.27
C SER A 179 7.89 -5.77 -10.02
N THR A 180 7.69 -7.01 -9.59
CA THR A 180 8.15 -8.21 -10.31
C THR A 180 7.49 -8.32 -11.69
N GLY A 181 6.21 -7.97 -11.82
CA GLY A 181 5.50 -7.86 -13.09
C GLY A 181 6.05 -6.74 -13.99
N ALA A 182 6.54 -5.64 -13.42
CA ALA A 182 7.24 -4.59 -14.17
C ALA A 182 8.58 -5.10 -14.72
N THR A 183 9.30 -5.87 -13.91
CA THR A 183 10.57 -6.52 -14.29
C THR A 183 10.34 -7.52 -15.44
N LEU A 184 9.26 -8.31 -15.36
CA LEU A 184 8.82 -9.20 -16.43
C LEU A 184 8.44 -8.43 -17.70
N ALA A 185 7.75 -7.30 -17.56
CA ALA A 185 7.35 -6.46 -18.68
C ALA A 185 8.56 -5.86 -19.43
N LEU A 186 9.63 -5.47 -18.72
CA LEU A 186 10.86 -5.02 -19.36
C LEU A 186 11.51 -6.13 -20.20
N LEU A 187 11.57 -7.37 -19.68
CA LEU A 187 12.10 -8.51 -20.44
C LEU A 187 11.26 -8.79 -21.70
N ALA A 188 9.93 -8.69 -21.60
CA ALA A 188 9.05 -8.82 -22.76
C ALA A 188 9.32 -7.71 -23.81
N ALA A 189 9.49 -6.45 -23.38
CA ALA A 189 9.80 -5.32 -24.26
C ALA A 189 11.15 -5.45 -24.99
N GLN A 190 12.08 -6.22 -24.41
CA GLN A 190 13.38 -6.55 -24.99
C GLN A 190 13.32 -7.74 -25.96
N MET A 191 12.32 -8.61 -25.80
CA MET A 191 12.11 -9.79 -26.64
C MET A 191 11.20 -9.54 -27.85
N THR A 192 10.31 -8.54 -27.79
CA THR A 192 9.33 -8.25 -28.84
C THR A 192 9.05 -6.76 -29.04
N ASP A 193 8.66 -6.39 -30.26
CA ASP A 193 8.12 -5.07 -30.64
C ASP A 193 6.57 -5.10 -30.74
N ARG A 194 5.94 -6.17 -30.25
CA ARG A 194 4.48 -6.39 -30.27
C ARG A 194 3.68 -5.27 -29.62
N PHE A 195 4.24 -4.61 -28.61
CA PHE A 195 3.52 -3.67 -27.76
C PHE A 195 3.59 -2.26 -28.34
N ARG A 196 2.43 -1.62 -28.48
CA ARG A 196 2.33 -0.20 -28.82
C ARG A 196 2.97 0.68 -27.74
N GLY A 197 2.93 0.19 -26.50
CA GLY A 197 3.58 0.80 -25.34
C GLY A 197 3.70 -0.18 -24.18
N VAL A 198 4.78 -0.02 -23.40
CA VAL A 198 5.03 -0.76 -22.17
C VAL A 198 5.19 0.22 -21.00
N PHE A 199 4.51 -0.04 -19.89
CA PHE A 199 4.62 0.75 -18.68
C PHE A 199 5.09 -0.15 -17.53
N ALA A 200 6.32 0.07 -17.08
CA ALA A 200 6.96 -0.70 -16.01
C ALA A 200 6.97 0.12 -14.72
N ILE A 201 6.06 -0.18 -13.80
CA ILE A 201 5.91 0.52 -12.52
C ILE A 201 6.74 -0.19 -11.45
N GLY A 202 7.85 0.42 -11.06
CA GLY A 202 8.78 -0.04 -10.04
C GLY A 202 9.57 -1.32 -10.32
N PRO A 203 10.14 -1.51 -11.52
CA PRO A 203 10.96 -2.67 -11.80
C PRO A 203 12.25 -2.67 -10.96
N VAL A 204 12.81 -3.85 -10.74
CA VAL A 204 14.22 -3.99 -10.33
C VAL A 204 15.09 -4.16 -11.57
N GLY A 205 16.40 -3.88 -11.44
CA GLY A 205 17.34 -4.04 -12.54
C GLY A 205 17.71 -5.51 -12.81
N SER A 206 17.72 -6.31 -11.75
CA SER A 206 17.93 -7.76 -11.80
C SER A 206 17.01 -8.42 -10.79
N ILE A 207 16.46 -9.58 -11.14
CA ILE A 207 15.64 -10.36 -10.21
C ILE A 207 16.43 -10.81 -8.96
N GLU A 208 17.77 -10.82 -9.03
CA GLU A 208 18.64 -11.07 -7.88
C GLU A 208 18.61 -9.93 -6.84
N ASP A 209 18.13 -8.74 -7.19
CA ASP A 209 18.04 -7.59 -6.29
C ASP A 209 17.03 -7.78 -5.16
N TYR A 210 16.10 -8.73 -5.30
CA TYR A 210 15.22 -9.18 -4.22
C TYR A 210 15.94 -9.98 -3.13
N GLY A 211 17.19 -10.42 -3.39
CA GLY A 211 17.98 -11.19 -2.44
C GLY A 211 17.29 -12.49 -1.99
N GLU A 212 17.38 -12.80 -0.71
CA GLU A 212 16.78 -14.02 -0.12
C GLU A 212 15.23 -14.01 -0.15
N GLY A 213 14.60 -12.88 -0.46
CA GLY A 213 13.15 -12.78 -0.63
C GLY A 213 12.67 -13.00 -2.07
N GLY A 214 13.58 -13.26 -3.02
CA GLY A 214 13.26 -13.50 -4.43
C GLY A 214 12.94 -14.97 -4.77
N CYS A 215 12.60 -15.22 -6.04
CA CYS A 215 12.29 -16.57 -6.54
C CYS A 215 13.50 -17.37 -7.06
N LEU A 216 14.71 -16.81 -7.05
CA LEU A 216 15.89 -17.49 -7.58
C LEU A 216 16.59 -18.38 -6.53
N PRO A 217 17.04 -19.59 -6.92
CA PRO A 217 17.93 -20.40 -6.09
C PRO A 217 19.34 -19.79 -6.00
N ARG A 218 20.06 -20.10 -4.92
CA ARG A 218 21.47 -19.70 -4.77
C ARG A 218 22.36 -20.39 -5.81
N GLY A 219 23.37 -19.65 -6.30
CA GLY A 219 24.42 -20.22 -7.17
C GLY A 219 24.02 -20.33 -8.64
N LEU A 220 23.12 -19.47 -9.11
CA LEU A 220 22.74 -19.41 -10.52
C LEU A 220 23.97 -19.21 -11.43
N ARG A 221 23.96 -19.85 -12.59
CA ARG A 221 25.01 -19.64 -13.59
C ARG A 221 24.95 -18.21 -14.10
N MET A 222 26.10 -17.57 -14.26
CA MET A 222 26.17 -16.17 -14.74
C MET A 222 25.37 -15.93 -16.02
N LYS A 223 25.47 -16.86 -17.00
CA LYS A 223 24.68 -16.77 -18.25
C LYS A 223 23.18 -16.75 -17.98
N GLU A 224 22.71 -17.57 -17.06
CA GLU A 224 21.28 -17.68 -16.71
C GLU A 224 20.77 -16.44 -15.96
N SER A 225 21.61 -15.90 -15.07
CA SER A 225 21.36 -14.67 -14.31
C SER A 225 21.17 -13.49 -15.25
N VAL A 226 22.08 -13.32 -16.20
CA VAL A 226 22.05 -12.22 -17.16
C VAL A 226 20.84 -12.29 -18.09
N LEU A 227 20.39 -13.50 -18.48
CA LEU A 227 19.18 -13.66 -19.31
C LEU A 227 17.88 -13.26 -18.59
N ARG A 228 17.93 -12.99 -17.27
CA ARG A 228 16.80 -12.53 -16.43
C ARG A 228 16.98 -11.09 -15.92
N ALA A 229 18.05 -10.41 -16.31
CA ALA A 229 18.42 -9.13 -15.74
C ALA A 229 18.13 -8.02 -16.75
N PRO A 230 16.95 -7.36 -16.68
CA PRO A 230 16.56 -6.39 -17.70
C PRO A 230 17.50 -5.19 -17.78
N MET A 231 18.16 -4.78 -16.69
CA MET A 231 19.11 -3.63 -16.69
C MET A 231 20.25 -3.84 -17.69
N GLU A 232 20.82 -5.04 -17.74
CA GLU A 232 21.90 -5.44 -18.65
C GLU A 232 21.44 -5.56 -20.11
N LEU A 233 20.13 -5.60 -20.34
CA LEU A 233 19.48 -5.85 -21.62
C LEU A 233 18.71 -4.61 -22.15
N LEU A 234 18.74 -3.47 -21.46
CA LEU A 234 17.89 -2.30 -21.79
C LEU A 234 18.07 -1.78 -23.21
N GLU A 235 19.28 -1.82 -23.76
CA GLU A 235 19.56 -1.41 -25.14
C GLU A 235 18.79 -2.24 -26.19
N LEU A 236 18.33 -3.44 -25.82
CA LEU A 236 17.56 -4.33 -26.70
C LEU A 236 16.05 -4.03 -26.69
N THR A 237 15.58 -3.10 -25.85
CA THR A 237 14.17 -2.72 -25.78
C THR A 237 13.69 -2.14 -27.10
N ARG A 238 12.68 -2.77 -27.71
CA ARG A 238 12.14 -2.38 -29.02
C ARG A 238 10.83 -1.62 -28.93
N SER A 239 9.99 -2.02 -27.98
CA SER A 239 8.71 -1.36 -27.72
C SER A 239 8.93 -0.03 -26.98
N PRO A 240 8.24 1.07 -27.33
CA PRO A 240 8.25 2.30 -26.53
C PRO A 240 7.88 1.99 -25.08
N THR A 241 8.74 2.35 -24.14
CA THR A 241 8.64 1.92 -22.75
C THR A 241 8.75 3.12 -21.80
N VAL A 242 7.92 3.16 -20.76
CA VAL A 242 8.02 4.14 -19.68
C VAL A 242 8.27 3.39 -18.37
N ILE A 243 9.36 3.69 -17.70
CA ILE A 243 9.70 3.20 -16.36
C ILE A 243 9.24 4.24 -15.35
N ILE A 244 8.44 3.85 -14.36
CA ILE A 244 7.82 4.75 -13.38
C ILE A 244 8.10 4.23 -11.98
N GLU A 245 8.57 5.08 -11.04
CA GLU A 245 8.77 4.69 -9.64
C GLU A 245 8.56 5.91 -8.73
N GLY A 246 7.97 5.70 -7.55
CA GLY A 246 7.85 6.75 -6.54
C GLY A 246 9.20 7.08 -5.89
N ASN A 247 9.47 8.33 -5.54
CA ASN A 247 10.74 8.76 -4.94
C ASN A 247 10.79 8.67 -3.41
N THR A 248 9.65 8.50 -2.74
CA THR A 248 9.55 8.37 -1.28
C THR A 248 9.85 6.93 -0.87
N GLN A 249 10.60 6.72 0.23
CA GLN A 249 10.86 5.37 0.72
C GLN A 249 9.62 4.78 1.42
N PRO A 250 9.34 3.47 1.28
CA PRO A 250 10.12 2.45 0.57
C PRO A 250 10.00 2.55 -0.96
N SER A 251 11.13 2.49 -1.67
CA SER A 251 11.19 2.72 -3.12
C SER A 251 12.43 2.06 -3.78
N ASN A 252 12.34 1.85 -5.10
CA ASN A 252 13.41 1.44 -6.03
C ASN A 252 14.03 2.64 -6.79
N SER A 253 13.73 3.87 -6.38
CA SER A 253 14.14 5.12 -7.07
C SER A 253 15.66 5.29 -7.22
N ASP A 254 16.45 4.60 -6.39
CA ASP A 254 17.91 4.55 -6.50
C ASP A 254 18.40 3.86 -7.78
N LEU A 255 17.55 3.05 -8.42
CA LEU A 255 17.82 2.42 -9.72
C LEU A 255 17.53 3.33 -10.92
N LEU A 256 16.72 4.39 -10.77
CA LEU A 256 16.32 5.25 -11.90
C LEU A 256 17.50 5.90 -12.63
N PRO A 257 18.53 6.43 -11.94
CA PRO A 257 19.73 6.94 -12.61
C PRO A 257 20.50 5.86 -13.38
N LEU A 258 20.41 4.59 -12.95
CA LEU A 258 21.01 3.48 -13.67
C LEU A 258 20.21 3.10 -14.92
N PHE A 259 18.87 3.03 -14.82
CA PHE A 259 18.00 2.83 -15.98
C PHE A 259 18.25 3.90 -17.05
N GLU A 260 18.34 5.17 -16.64
CA GLU A 260 18.61 6.29 -17.55
C GLU A 260 20.00 6.20 -18.18
N ARG A 261 20.99 5.70 -17.43
CA ARG A 261 22.35 5.51 -17.95
C ARG A 261 22.46 4.32 -18.92
N TYR A 262 21.79 3.21 -18.62
CA TYR A 262 21.94 1.95 -19.36
C TYR A 262 20.98 1.80 -20.54
N ARG A 263 19.92 2.61 -20.64
CA ARG A 263 18.99 2.53 -21.79
C ARG A 263 19.62 2.87 -23.14
N GLY A 264 20.70 3.65 -23.17
CA GLY A 264 21.29 4.12 -24.43
C GLY A 264 20.26 4.83 -25.32
N ASP A 265 20.20 4.44 -26.60
CA ASP A 265 19.23 4.98 -27.58
C ASP A 265 17.88 4.25 -27.59
N ALA A 266 17.68 3.24 -26.72
CA ALA A 266 16.42 2.53 -26.63
C ALA A 266 15.27 3.52 -26.29
N PRO A 267 14.05 3.28 -26.80
CA PRO A 267 12.91 4.18 -26.65
C PRO A 267 12.29 4.06 -25.24
N ILE A 268 13.09 4.31 -24.22
CA ILE A 268 12.73 4.24 -22.80
C ILE A 268 12.70 5.67 -22.22
N GLU A 269 11.62 5.98 -21.54
CA GLU A 269 11.49 7.14 -20.65
C GLU A 269 11.55 6.67 -19.19
N VAL A 270 12.22 7.43 -18.32
CA VAL A 270 12.40 7.10 -16.90
C VAL A 270 11.82 8.21 -16.04
N LEU A 271 10.80 7.89 -15.25
CA LEU A 271 10.03 8.83 -14.44
C LEU A 271 10.14 8.50 -12.94
N GLY A 272 10.69 9.43 -12.17
CA GLY A 272 10.64 9.41 -10.70
C GLY A 272 9.54 10.32 -10.19
N VAL A 273 8.53 9.77 -9.51
CA VAL A 273 7.35 10.51 -9.07
C VAL A 273 7.55 11.05 -7.65
N PRO A 274 7.58 12.38 -7.44
CA PRO A 274 7.78 12.96 -6.11
C PRO A 274 6.56 12.70 -5.20
N GLY A 275 6.80 12.55 -3.90
CA GLY A 275 5.74 12.42 -2.89
C GLY A 275 5.13 11.03 -2.76
N LEU A 276 5.33 10.15 -3.73
CA LEU A 276 4.82 8.77 -3.73
C LEU A 276 5.95 7.78 -3.51
N ASP A 277 5.63 6.63 -2.94
CA ASP A 277 6.52 5.49 -2.72
C ASP A 277 6.26 4.36 -3.73
N HIS A 278 6.90 3.20 -3.55
CA HIS A 278 6.78 2.04 -4.43
C HIS A 278 5.32 1.58 -4.65
N PHE A 279 4.45 1.77 -3.66
CA PHE A 279 3.08 1.25 -3.67
C PHE A 279 2.04 2.33 -4.00
N SER A 280 2.19 3.51 -3.39
CA SER A 280 1.26 4.64 -3.54
C SER A 280 1.32 5.29 -4.92
N VAL A 281 2.37 5.03 -5.70
CA VAL A 281 2.45 5.43 -7.11
C VAL A 281 1.49 4.64 -8.01
N LEU A 282 1.05 3.45 -7.60
CA LEU A 282 0.40 2.49 -8.49
C LEU A 282 -1.01 2.92 -8.93
N ALA A 283 -1.86 3.32 -7.98
CA ALA A 283 -3.21 3.81 -8.29
C ALA A 283 -3.18 5.03 -9.23
N PRO A 284 -2.43 6.12 -8.94
CA PRO A 284 -2.38 7.25 -9.85
C PRO A 284 -1.70 6.93 -11.18
N ALA A 285 -0.60 6.17 -11.20
CA ALA A 285 0.07 5.82 -12.45
C ALA A 285 -0.85 5.02 -13.38
N THR A 286 -1.55 4.00 -12.87
CA THR A 286 -2.48 3.20 -13.69
C THR A 286 -3.65 4.02 -14.24
N GLU A 287 -4.15 5.01 -13.49
CA GLU A 287 -5.18 5.94 -13.95
C GLU A 287 -4.69 6.87 -15.07
N VAL A 288 -3.48 7.43 -14.95
CA VAL A 288 -2.90 8.28 -16.00
C VAL A 288 -2.57 7.46 -17.24
N ILE A 289 -2.02 6.25 -17.06
CA ILE A 289 -1.76 5.30 -18.16
C ILE A 289 -3.04 5.01 -18.92
N ALA A 290 -4.14 4.70 -18.23
CA ALA A 290 -5.42 4.45 -18.86
C ALA A 290 -5.91 5.67 -19.68
N ARG A 291 -5.80 6.88 -19.12
CA ARG A 291 -6.15 8.13 -19.83
C ARG A 291 -5.26 8.34 -21.06
N ALA A 292 -3.96 8.07 -20.95
CA ALA A 292 -3.01 8.21 -22.05
C ALA A 292 -3.30 7.22 -23.18
N ILE A 293 -3.61 5.96 -22.86
CA ILE A 293 -4.02 4.95 -23.84
C ILE A 293 -5.30 5.37 -24.56
N SER A 294 -6.30 5.88 -23.85
CA SER A 294 -7.54 6.35 -24.45
C SER A 294 -7.34 7.57 -25.37
N ARG A 295 -6.41 8.48 -25.05
CA ARG A 295 -6.09 9.67 -25.86
C ARG A 295 -5.18 9.39 -27.04
N ASN A 296 -4.21 8.49 -26.91
CA ASN A 296 -3.16 8.23 -27.90
C ASN A 296 -3.55 7.21 -28.99
N ARG A 297 -4.86 7.05 -29.26
CA ARG A 297 -5.32 6.20 -30.37
C ARG A 297 -4.74 6.64 -31.72
N ASP A 298 -4.43 7.93 -31.89
CA ASP A 298 -4.08 8.49 -33.20
C ASP A 298 -2.62 9.03 -33.34
N SER A 299 -1.86 9.24 -32.26
CA SER A 299 -0.71 10.18 -32.24
C SER A 299 0.71 9.61 -32.15
N GLY A 300 0.93 8.31 -31.90
CA GLY A 300 2.29 7.76 -31.75
C GLY A 300 2.88 7.91 -30.36
N ARG A 301 3.63 6.88 -29.92
CA ARG A 301 4.28 6.61 -28.61
C ARG A 301 3.49 7.04 -27.34
N PRO A 302 3.33 6.15 -26.34
CA PRO A 302 2.70 6.54 -25.10
C PRO A 302 3.56 7.59 -24.39
N PHE A 303 2.99 8.76 -24.14
CA PHE A 303 3.59 9.84 -23.35
C PHE A 303 2.81 9.97 -22.03
N ILE A 304 3.55 10.11 -20.93
CA ILE A 304 3.01 10.31 -19.59
C ILE A 304 3.75 11.50 -18.96
N ASP A 305 3.01 12.53 -18.56
CA ASP A 305 3.60 13.59 -17.73
C ASP A 305 3.65 13.12 -16.27
N VAL A 306 4.81 13.27 -15.63
CA VAL A 306 4.95 12.99 -14.19
C VAL A 306 3.98 13.82 -13.35
N GLN A 307 3.67 15.05 -13.78
CA GLN A 307 2.74 15.92 -13.08
C GLN A 307 1.30 15.39 -13.15
N ASP A 308 0.90 14.75 -14.26
CA ASP A 308 -0.43 14.12 -14.36
C ASP A 308 -0.59 13.03 -13.28
N ILE A 309 0.50 12.29 -12.97
CA ILE A 309 0.49 11.27 -11.90
C ILE A 309 0.37 11.92 -10.53
N VAL A 310 1.13 12.99 -10.28
CA VAL A 310 1.07 13.75 -9.02
C VAL A 310 -0.32 14.36 -8.80
N ASP A 311 -0.96 14.86 -9.86
CA ASP A 311 -2.25 15.53 -9.78
C ASP A 311 -3.42 14.58 -9.47
N VAL A 312 -3.35 13.33 -9.97
CA VAL A 312 -4.37 12.29 -9.71
C VAL A 312 -4.05 11.38 -8.53
N ALA A 313 -2.82 11.45 -8.00
CA ALA A 313 -2.54 10.87 -6.70
C ALA A 313 -3.59 11.39 -5.73
N PRO A 314 -4.13 10.54 -4.84
CA PRO A 314 -4.91 11.08 -3.75
C PRO A 314 -4.04 12.18 -3.17
N GLN A 315 -4.55 13.41 -3.22
CA GLN A 315 -3.91 14.49 -2.48
C GLN A 315 -3.77 13.92 -1.06
N PRO A 316 -2.75 14.29 -0.30
CA PRO A 316 -2.63 13.84 1.08
C PRO A 316 -3.84 14.19 1.95
N CYS A 317 -4.93 14.73 1.37
CA CYS A 317 -6.16 15.24 1.92
C CYS A 317 -7.36 14.65 1.13
N ASP A 318 -8.53 14.63 1.75
CA ASP A 318 -9.78 13.95 1.40
C ASP A 318 -9.89 12.47 1.84
N VAL A 319 -9.14 12.05 2.87
CA VAL A 319 -9.25 10.70 3.48
C VAL A 319 -9.70 10.70 4.94
N SER A 320 -9.71 11.87 5.61
CA SER A 320 -10.24 12.01 6.96
C SER A 320 -11.22 13.18 7.08
N ARG A 321 -12.30 12.96 7.84
CA ARG A 321 -13.27 14.00 8.23
C ARG A 321 -12.68 15.02 9.20
N LEU A 322 -11.50 14.74 9.74
CA LEU A 322 -10.80 15.60 10.70
C LEU A 322 -9.76 16.50 10.04
N GLU A 323 -9.67 16.51 8.71
CA GLU A 323 -8.79 17.40 7.96
C GLU A 323 -9.19 18.88 8.14
N GLY A 324 -8.19 19.74 8.36
CA GLY A 324 -8.43 21.17 8.56
C GLY A 324 -9.09 21.53 9.90
N THR A 325 -9.41 20.56 10.76
CA THR A 325 -10.13 20.78 12.03
C THR A 325 -9.22 21.19 13.20
N GLY A 326 -7.91 21.02 13.04
CA GLY A 326 -6.94 21.31 14.09
C GLY A 326 -6.90 22.79 14.47
N THR A 327 -6.98 23.08 15.77
CA THR A 327 -6.99 24.47 16.28
C THR A 327 -5.78 24.77 17.17
N ALA A 328 -5.32 26.01 17.13
CA ALA A 328 -4.27 26.53 18.01
C ALA A 328 -4.83 27.15 19.30
N GLU A 329 -6.11 27.52 19.32
CA GLU A 329 -6.76 28.11 20.50
C GLU A 329 -6.77 27.10 21.65
N PRO A 330 -6.36 27.45 22.88
CA PRO A 330 -6.41 26.54 24.03
C PRO A 330 -7.82 26.24 24.52
N ALA A 331 -8.01 25.08 25.17
CA ALA A 331 -9.26 24.78 25.87
C ALA A 331 -9.36 25.61 27.16
N THR A 332 -10.51 26.19 27.45
CA THR A 332 -10.68 27.06 28.64
C THR A 332 -10.45 26.35 29.97
N TRP A 333 -10.60 25.02 30.01
CA TRP A 333 -10.42 24.23 31.23
C TRP A 333 -8.96 23.88 31.55
N VAL A 334 -8.01 24.11 30.63
CA VAL A 334 -6.57 23.83 30.88
C VAL A 334 -5.95 24.79 31.89
N GLU A 335 -6.59 25.94 32.14
CA GLU A 335 -6.18 26.88 33.20
C GLU A 335 -6.37 26.31 34.61
N ARG A 336 -7.17 25.25 34.74
CA ARG A 336 -7.41 24.57 36.01
C ARG A 336 -6.39 23.46 36.22
N PRO A 337 -6.09 23.09 37.49
CA PRO A 337 -5.26 21.92 37.78
C PRO A 337 -5.81 20.66 37.08
N PRO A 338 -4.96 19.74 36.60
CA PRO A 338 -5.40 18.53 35.88
C PRO A 338 -6.47 17.70 36.60
N ALA A 339 -6.42 17.64 37.94
CA ALA A 339 -7.42 16.96 38.77
C ALA A 339 -8.84 17.59 38.70
N GLN A 340 -8.97 18.78 38.11
CA GLN A 340 -10.24 19.51 37.91
C GLN A 340 -10.64 19.60 36.44
N TRP A 341 -9.93 18.91 35.54
CA TRP A 341 -10.31 18.84 34.14
C TRP A 341 -11.64 18.11 33.98
N PRO A 342 -12.49 18.52 33.03
CA PRO A 342 -13.79 17.90 32.79
C PRO A 342 -13.63 16.45 32.32
N GLN A 343 -14.66 15.62 32.52
CA GLN A 343 -14.67 14.23 32.04
C GLN A 343 -14.48 14.20 30.52
N MET A 344 -13.50 13.43 30.04
CA MET A 344 -13.25 13.26 28.60
C MET A 344 -13.09 11.79 28.18
N VAL A 345 -12.53 10.96 29.06
CA VAL A 345 -12.29 9.54 28.75
C VAL A 345 -13.54 8.71 29.03
N LEU A 346 -13.75 7.73 28.17
CA LEU A 346 -14.86 6.78 28.18
C LEU A 346 -14.32 5.36 28.10
N THR A 347 -15.09 4.41 28.59
CA THR A 347 -14.86 2.97 28.49
C THR A 347 -15.61 2.41 27.28
N ASN A 348 -15.06 1.43 26.58
CA ASN A 348 -15.73 0.73 25.49
C ASN A 348 -16.46 -0.54 25.96
N GLU A 349 -17.65 -0.77 25.42
CA GLU A 349 -18.30 -2.07 25.38
C GLU A 349 -18.82 -2.30 23.96
N ALA A 350 -18.29 -3.29 23.25
CA ALA A 350 -18.71 -3.59 21.89
C ALA A 350 -18.97 -5.07 21.66
N GLN A 351 -20.02 -5.36 20.89
CA GLN A 351 -20.38 -6.70 20.47
C GLN A 351 -20.41 -6.77 18.94
N PHE A 352 -19.78 -7.80 18.40
CA PHE A 352 -19.74 -8.08 16.97
C PHE A 352 -20.44 -9.41 16.67
N SER A 353 -20.86 -9.60 15.42
CA SER A 353 -21.42 -10.87 14.96
C SER A 353 -20.37 -11.97 14.99
N GLU A 354 -20.72 -13.10 15.62
CA GLU A 354 -19.92 -14.34 15.67
C GLU A 354 -18.53 -14.16 16.29
N ARG A 355 -18.38 -13.20 17.23
CA ARG A 355 -17.12 -12.88 17.90
C ARG A 355 -17.32 -12.65 19.39
N THR A 356 -16.25 -12.79 20.17
CA THR A 356 -16.22 -12.35 21.56
C THR A 356 -16.33 -10.82 21.67
N ALA A 357 -16.80 -10.34 22.82
CA ALA A 357 -17.08 -8.93 23.05
C ALA A 357 -15.83 -8.16 23.53
N LEU A 358 -15.70 -6.92 23.08
CA LEU A 358 -14.77 -5.93 23.62
C LEU A 358 -15.37 -5.33 24.89
N SER A 359 -14.58 -5.28 25.96
CA SER A 359 -14.93 -4.58 27.20
C SER A 359 -13.69 -3.94 27.81
N GLY A 360 -13.76 -2.66 28.16
CA GLY A 360 -12.66 -1.90 28.74
C GLY A 360 -12.04 -0.89 27.76
N ALA A 361 -10.73 -0.69 27.90
CA ALA A 361 -9.93 0.28 27.17
C ALA A 361 -10.49 1.71 27.23
N SER A 362 -9.91 2.62 26.47
CA SER A 362 -10.25 4.04 26.48
C SER A 362 -10.82 4.49 25.13
N ALA A 363 -11.73 5.44 25.18
CA ALA A 363 -12.26 6.18 24.05
C ALA A 363 -12.54 7.62 24.45
N PHE A 364 -12.70 8.51 23.48
CA PHE A 364 -13.04 9.92 23.73
C PHE A 364 -13.77 10.52 22.53
N PHE A 365 -14.54 11.58 22.78
CA PHE A 365 -15.22 12.30 21.72
C PHE A 365 -14.27 13.28 21.02
N LEU A 366 -14.37 13.35 19.70
CA LEU A 366 -13.70 14.34 18.86
C LEU A 366 -14.75 15.26 18.22
N GLU A 367 -14.45 16.55 18.22
CA GLU A 367 -15.21 17.57 17.50
C GLU A 367 -14.44 17.98 16.24
N ALA A 368 -15.02 17.68 15.08
CA ALA A 368 -14.50 18.10 13.78
C ALA A 368 -14.95 19.53 13.43
N ALA A 369 -14.46 20.07 12.31
CA ALA A 369 -15.03 21.27 11.72
C ALA A 369 -16.52 21.04 11.41
N ASP A 370 -17.33 22.09 11.46
CA ASP A 370 -18.79 22.04 11.33
C ASP A 370 -19.54 21.37 12.50
N ASP A 371 -18.92 21.34 13.69
CA ASP A 371 -19.48 20.83 14.95
C ASP A 371 -19.96 19.36 14.87
N VAL A 372 -19.33 18.56 13.99
CA VAL A 372 -19.60 17.12 13.87
C VAL A 372 -18.92 16.38 15.01
N LEU A 373 -19.71 15.62 15.76
CA LEU A 373 -19.24 14.79 16.86
C LEU A 373 -18.88 13.38 16.37
N LEU A 374 -17.63 12.99 16.61
CA LEU A 374 -17.07 11.68 16.32
C LEU A 374 -16.58 11.02 17.62
N LEU A 375 -16.33 9.72 17.56
CA LEU A 375 -15.72 8.95 18.65
C LEU A 375 -14.38 8.41 18.18
N ALA A 376 -13.33 8.56 18.98
CA ALA A 376 -12.02 8.01 18.72
C ALA A 376 -11.63 6.96 19.76
N THR A 377 -10.96 5.91 19.31
CA THR A 377 -10.31 4.87 20.12
C THR A 377 -9.21 4.18 19.30
N ALA A 378 -8.62 3.11 19.81
CA ALA A 378 -7.56 2.39 19.10
C ALA A 378 -8.09 1.30 18.17
N ARG A 379 -7.53 1.21 16.96
CA ARG A 379 -7.87 0.22 15.93
C ARG A 379 -7.57 -1.20 16.40
N HIS A 380 -6.45 -1.42 17.09
CA HIS A 380 -6.08 -2.77 17.54
C HIS A 380 -7.10 -3.42 18.50
N LEU A 381 -8.01 -2.64 19.10
CA LEU A 381 -9.10 -3.15 19.94
C LEU A 381 -10.12 -3.99 19.17
N THR A 382 -10.13 -3.93 17.83
CA THR A 382 -11.00 -4.79 17.02
C THR A 382 -10.44 -6.20 16.78
N GLY A 383 -9.33 -6.54 17.43
CA GLY A 383 -8.71 -7.86 17.41
C GLY A 383 -8.41 -8.41 18.80
N TYR A 384 -7.43 -9.31 18.89
CA TYR A 384 -7.07 -10.01 20.14
C TYR A 384 -6.78 -9.08 21.31
N ALA A 385 -6.15 -7.93 21.08
CA ALA A 385 -5.83 -6.96 22.13
C ALA A 385 -7.08 -6.34 22.79
N GLY A 386 -8.20 -6.27 22.08
CA GLY A 386 -9.50 -5.89 22.64
C GLY A 386 -10.36 -7.07 23.08
N GLY A 387 -9.84 -8.30 23.02
CA GLY A 387 -10.60 -9.51 23.33
C GLY A 387 -11.61 -9.89 22.25
N VAL A 388 -11.45 -9.43 21.01
CA VAL A 388 -12.33 -9.75 19.87
C VAL A 388 -11.77 -10.93 19.07
N GLU A 389 -12.44 -12.08 19.17
CA GLU A 389 -12.03 -13.35 18.55
C GLU A 389 -13.19 -14.00 17.78
N PRO A 390 -12.99 -14.32 16.48
CA PRO A 390 -11.83 -13.94 15.67
C PRO A 390 -11.74 -12.41 15.44
N PRO A 391 -10.54 -11.85 15.18
CA PRO A 391 -10.40 -10.44 14.84
C PRO A 391 -11.28 -10.00 13.66
N LEU A 392 -11.61 -8.71 13.59
CA LEU A 392 -12.13 -8.13 12.35
C LEU A 392 -11.06 -8.21 11.25
N ASP A 393 -11.48 -8.58 10.04
CA ASP A 393 -10.60 -8.57 8.88
C ASP A 393 -10.31 -7.15 8.38
N ASP A 394 -9.19 -6.97 7.68
CA ASP A 394 -8.79 -5.66 7.15
C ASP A 394 -9.87 -5.05 6.25
N ALA A 395 -10.58 -5.87 5.46
CA ALA A 395 -11.68 -5.39 4.64
C ALA A 395 -12.81 -4.75 5.48
N ALA A 396 -13.08 -5.26 6.68
CA ALA A 396 -14.04 -4.67 7.60
C ALA A 396 -13.58 -3.29 8.09
N LEU A 397 -12.29 -3.14 8.37
CA LEU A 397 -11.70 -1.89 8.85
C LEU A 397 -11.50 -0.86 7.73
N LEU A 398 -11.42 -1.30 6.47
CA LEU A 398 -11.31 -0.44 5.29
C LEU A 398 -12.67 0.02 4.74
N LEU A 399 -13.74 -0.75 4.95
CA LEU A 399 -15.06 -0.48 4.36
C LEU A 399 -16.13 -0.22 5.43
N PRO A 400 -16.58 1.05 5.64
CA PRO A 400 -17.58 1.39 6.64
C PRO A 400 -18.87 0.55 6.59
N ALA A 401 -19.33 0.23 5.38
CA ALA A 401 -20.52 -0.61 5.20
C ALA A 401 -20.30 -2.07 5.64
N ARG A 402 -19.08 -2.62 5.50
CA ARG A 402 -18.75 -3.97 5.96
C ARG A 402 -18.58 -4.00 7.47
N PHE A 403 -17.97 -2.97 8.05
CA PHE A 403 -17.90 -2.80 9.50
C PHE A 403 -19.30 -2.77 10.12
N ALA A 404 -20.19 -1.92 9.60
CA ALA A 404 -21.55 -1.74 10.12
C ALA A 404 -22.38 -3.05 10.10
N ARG A 405 -22.17 -3.94 9.12
CA ARG A 405 -22.84 -5.26 9.09
C ARG A 405 -22.34 -6.21 10.17
N GLN A 406 -21.12 -6.03 10.64
CA GLN A 406 -20.52 -6.89 11.66
C GLN A 406 -20.76 -6.35 13.07
N LEU A 407 -20.98 -5.05 13.22
CA LEU A 407 -21.25 -4.42 14.51
C LEU A 407 -22.68 -4.68 14.98
N ARG A 408 -22.84 -5.25 16.18
CA ARG A 408 -24.16 -5.39 16.83
C ARG A 408 -24.45 -4.23 17.78
N SER A 409 -23.46 -3.85 18.57
CA SER A 409 -23.51 -2.69 19.45
C SER A 409 -22.10 -2.19 19.75
N TRP A 410 -21.96 -0.88 19.91
CA TRP A 410 -20.77 -0.28 20.50
C TRP A 410 -21.22 0.86 21.40
N THR A 411 -21.13 0.64 22.71
CA THR A 411 -21.52 1.61 23.73
C THR A 411 -20.24 2.18 24.35
N VAL A 412 -20.24 3.49 24.59
CA VAL A 412 -19.19 4.17 25.36
C VAL A 412 -19.80 4.96 26.50
N PHE A 413 -19.11 5.00 27.64
CA PHE A 413 -19.61 5.65 28.86
C PHE A 413 -18.46 6.04 29.80
N PRO A 414 -18.62 7.07 30.65
CA PRO A 414 -17.66 7.32 31.74
C PRO A 414 -17.60 6.11 32.67
N ARG A 415 -16.40 5.66 33.05
CA ARG A 415 -16.17 4.39 33.76
C ARG A 415 -17.07 4.16 34.98
N THR A 416 -17.35 5.22 35.76
CA THR A 416 -18.15 5.15 36.99
C THR A 416 -19.64 5.51 36.78
N GLN A 417 -20.06 5.83 35.56
CA GLN A 417 -21.41 6.31 35.22
C GLN A 417 -21.92 5.67 33.91
N PRO A 418 -22.11 4.34 33.86
CA PRO A 418 -22.53 3.61 32.66
C PRO A 418 -23.90 4.04 32.11
N GLU A 419 -24.76 4.60 32.96
CA GLU A 419 -26.05 5.17 32.58
C GLU A 419 -25.91 6.40 31.67
N ARG A 420 -24.75 7.08 31.68
CA ARG A 420 -24.43 8.21 30.81
C ARG A 420 -23.67 7.74 29.57
N SER A 421 -24.33 6.93 28.76
CA SER A 421 -23.73 6.29 27.59
C SER A 421 -24.04 6.96 26.26
N SER A 422 -23.27 6.61 25.23
CA SER A 422 -23.52 6.94 23.83
C SER A 422 -23.20 5.73 22.96
N ASN A 423 -23.89 5.61 21.83
CA ASN A 423 -23.73 4.47 20.93
C ASN A 423 -23.03 4.90 19.64
N ALA A 424 -21.97 4.18 19.28
CA ALA A 424 -21.39 4.24 17.95
C ALA A 424 -22.12 3.29 17.00
N VAL A 425 -22.31 3.73 15.76
CA VAL A 425 -23.11 3.02 14.74
C VAL A 425 -22.26 2.46 13.59
N GLY A 426 -20.99 2.83 13.51
CA GLY A 426 -20.05 2.35 12.50
C GLY A 426 -18.82 3.24 12.36
N LEU A 427 -17.96 2.92 11.41
CA LEU A 427 -16.80 3.75 11.05
C LEU A 427 -17.26 5.09 10.45
N ALA A 428 -16.63 6.18 10.88
CA ALA A 428 -16.78 7.48 10.23
C ALA A 428 -15.97 7.58 8.93
N GLU A 429 -14.84 6.88 8.90
CA GLU A 429 -13.86 6.82 7.80
C GLU A 429 -13.08 5.49 7.86
N PRO A 430 -12.42 5.08 6.77
CA PRO A 430 -11.55 3.90 6.77
C PRO A 430 -10.45 4.01 7.84
N ALA A 431 -10.17 2.91 8.55
CA ALA A 431 -9.14 2.88 9.60
C ALA A 431 -7.72 2.69 9.02
N ILE A 432 -7.32 3.62 8.14
CA ILE A 432 -6.03 3.59 7.42
C ILE A 432 -4.94 4.45 8.08
N LEU A 433 -5.33 5.38 8.95
CA LEU A 433 -4.42 6.29 9.65
C LEU A 433 -3.89 5.66 10.93
N GLY A 434 -3.09 4.61 10.77
CA GLY A 434 -2.35 3.99 11.88
C GLY A 434 -3.26 3.23 12.82
N ASP A 435 -3.07 3.44 14.12
CA ASP A 435 -3.89 2.81 15.15
C ASP A 435 -5.15 3.60 15.51
N TRP A 436 -5.53 4.60 14.71
CA TRP A 436 -6.75 5.36 14.93
C TRP A 436 -7.99 4.61 14.44
N LEU A 437 -9.01 4.52 15.31
CA LEU A 437 -10.35 4.09 14.95
C LEU A 437 -11.33 5.23 15.21
N VAL A 438 -11.88 5.80 14.13
CA VAL A 438 -12.83 6.92 14.19
C VAL A 438 -14.22 6.44 13.83
N LEU A 439 -15.17 6.65 14.74
CA LEU A 439 -16.52 6.10 14.70
C LEU A 439 -17.57 7.21 14.62
N THR A 440 -18.66 6.93 13.91
CA THR A 440 -19.86 7.78 13.89
C THR A 440 -20.77 7.42 15.06
N LEU A 441 -21.37 8.43 15.68
CA LEU A 441 -22.30 8.27 16.80
C LEU A 441 -23.77 8.31 16.35
N ALA A 442 -24.63 7.62 17.08
CA ALA A 442 -26.08 7.71 16.91
C ALA A 442 -26.63 9.08 17.34
N ALA A 443 -26.01 9.70 18.35
CA ALA A 443 -26.38 11.01 18.88
C ALA A 443 -25.35 12.06 18.45
N ALA A 444 -25.82 13.25 18.08
CA ALA A 444 -24.98 14.37 17.65
C ALA A 444 -24.40 15.21 18.81
N ARG A 445 -24.51 14.74 20.06
CA ARG A 445 -24.03 15.45 21.26
C ARG A 445 -23.50 14.46 22.29
N PRO A 446 -22.45 14.83 23.05
CA PRO A 446 -21.96 14.00 24.14
C PRO A 446 -22.97 13.97 25.30
N PRO A 447 -22.90 12.97 26.19
CA PRO A 447 -23.63 12.98 27.45
C PRO A 447 -23.32 14.25 28.25
N GLU A 448 -24.28 14.72 29.06
CA GLU A 448 -24.10 15.90 29.93
C GLU A 448 -22.79 15.78 30.71
N GLN A 449 -22.03 16.86 30.91
CA GLN A 449 -20.74 16.89 31.64
C GLN A 449 -19.58 16.07 31.05
N VAL A 450 -19.71 15.49 29.85
CA VAL A 450 -18.58 14.95 29.08
C VAL A 450 -18.20 15.97 28.00
N VAL A 451 -16.92 16.32 27.89
CA VAL A 451 -16.43 17.23 26.85
C VAL A 451 -15.96 16.47 25.62
N ALA A 452 -16.23 17.06 24.45
CA ALA A 452 -15.56 16.66 23.22
C ALA A 452 -14.21 17.38 23.12
N LEU A 453 -13.21 16.66 22.63
CA LEU A 453 -11.86 17.16 22.43
C LEU A 453 -11.68 17.61 20.98
N ARG A 454 -10.68 18.46 20.73
CA ARG A 454 -10.29 18.90 19.39
C ARG A 454 -8.87 18.46 19.09
N LEU A 455 -8.60 18.12 17.84
CA LEU A 455 -7.24 17.81 17.40
C LEU A 455 -6.34 19.03 17.53
N ALA A 456 -5.08 18.75 17.83
CA ALA A 456 -4.04 19.75 17.74
C ALA A 456 -3.85 20.17 16.29
N SER A 457 -3.53 21.45 16.11
CA SER A 457 -3.20 21.96 14.79
C SER A 457 -1.90 21.32 14.29
N LEU A 458 -0.86 21.23 15.12
CA LEU A 458 0.45 20.69 14.76
C LEU A 458 0.80 19.43 15.57
N PRO A 459 1.61 18.51 15.01
CA PRO A 459 2.24 17.44 15.77
C PRO A 459 3.18 17.96 16.86
N VAL A 460 3.42 17.14 17.88
CA VAL A 460 4.36 17.47 18.97
C VAL A 460 5.82 17.31 18.55
N SER A 461 6.66 18.15 19.14
CA SER A 461 8.12 18.13 19.04
C SER A 461 8.77 17.55 20.29
N ARG A 462 10.01 17.09 20.16
CA ARG A 462 10.80 16.63 21.31
C ARG A 462 10.92 17.74 22.37
N GLY A 463 10.61 17.39 23.61
CA GLY A 463 10.60 18.30 24.75
C GLY A 463 9.23 18.91 25.08
N ASP A 464 8.26 18.84 24.17
CA ASP A 464 6.90 19.33 24.41
C ASP A 464 6.27 18.59 25.59
N ALA A 465 5.48 19.31 26.39
CA ALA A 465 4.73 18.71 27.47
C ALA A 465 3.46 18.05 26.92
N VAL A 466 3.19 16.84 27.40
CA VAL A 466 2.03 16.03 27.02
C VAL A 466 1.36 15.44 28.24
N TYR A 467 0.08 15.12 28.10
CA TYR A 467 -0.76 14.59 29.17
C TYR A 467 -1.52 13.37 28.67
N LEU A 468 -1.25 12.21 29.28
CA LEU A 468 -2.04 11.00 29.08
C LEU A 468 -3.25 11.09 30.03
N VAL A 469 -4.47 11.02 29.47
CA VAL A 469 -5.69 11.01 30.28
C VAL A 469 -6.34 9.64 30.18
N GLY A 470 -6.58 8.99 31.31
CA GLY A 470 -7.18 7.66 31.32
C GLY A 470 -7.19 7.03 32.71
N CYS A 471 -7.54 5.75 32.76
CA CYS A 471 -7.57 4.98 34.00
C CYS A 471 -6.86 3.64 33.82
N PRO A 472 -5.97 3.25 34.75
CA PRO A 472 -5.44 1.91 34.75
C PRO A 472 -6.53 0.90 35.13
N TYR A 473 -6.46 -0.33 34.62
CA TYR A 473 -7.46 -1.35 34.97
C TYR A 473 -7.49 -1.68 36.46
N GLU A 474 -6.35 -1.59 37.16
CA GLU A 474 -6.26 -1.87 38.60
C GLU A 474 -7.08 -0.89 39.47
N GLU A 475 -7.35 0.33 38.99
CA GLU A 475 -8.17 1.31 39.71
C GLU A 475 -9.64 1.23 39.30
N THR A 476 -10.42 0.39 39.99
CA THR A 476 -11.83 0.14 39.65
C THR A 476 -12.74 1.36 39.79
N ASP A 477 -12.44 2.25 40.74
CA ASP A 477 -13.23 3.45 41.04
C ASP A 477 -12.71 4.73 40.34
N CYS A 478 -11.77 4.57 39.39
CA CYS A 478 -11.19 5.69 38.67
C CYS A 478 -12.23 6.37 37.76
N VAL A 479 -12.38 7.69 37.95
CA VAL A 479 -13.22 8.56 37.11
C VAL A 479 -12.45 8.95 35.84
N GLN A 480 -11.29 9.56 36.03
CA GLN A 480 -10.20 9.75 35.07
C GLN A 480 -8.97 10.26 35.84
N ASN A 481 -7.78 9.86 35.43
CA ASN A 481 -6.52 10.42 35.93
C ASN A 481 -5.79 11.15 34.79
N VAL A 482 -4.93 12.09 35.14
CA VAL A 482 -4.07 12.82 34.19
C VAL A 482 -2.62 12.61 34.59
N TYR A 483 -1.83 12.03 33.69
CA TYR A 483 -0.41 11.74 33.87
C TYR A 483 0.40 12.68 32.97
N GLY A 484 1.26 13.50 33.59
CA GLY A 484 2.07 14.48 32.89
C GLY A 484 3.35 13.86 32.33
N GLY A 485 3.84 14.42 31.23
CA GLY A 485 5.00 13.88 30.53
C GLY A 485 5.70 14.88 29.63
N ARG A 486 6.86 14.49 29.11
CA ARG A 486 7.56 15.21 28.04
C ARG A 486 7.94 14.27 26.91
N VAL A 487 7.79 14.73 25.67
CA VAL A 487 8.19 13.97 24.48
C VAL A 487 9.71 13.74 24.49
N THR A 488 10.14 12.48 24.47
CA THR A 488 11.55 12.07 24.55
C THR A 488 12.15 11.81 23.17
N TRP A 489 11.36 11.24 22.27
CA TRP A 489 11.73 10.91 20.90
C TRP A 489 10.51 10.95 19.97
N ARG A 490 10.79 11.04 18.67
CA ARG A 490 9.80 10.94 17.60
C ARG A 490 10.40 10.19 16.43
N MET A 491 9.66 9.24 15.87
CA MET A 491 10.03 8.50 14.65
C MET A 491 8.81 8.34 13.77
N ASP A 492 8.86 8.91 12.56
CA ASP A 492 7.77 8.95 11.59
C ASP A 492 6.44 9.45 12.19
N HIS A 493 5.61 8.50 12.64
CA HIS A 493 4.24 8.70 13.12
C HIS A 493 3.98 8.22 14.53
N ARG A 494 5.05 7.99 15.27
CA ARG A 494 4.97 7.69 16.69
C ARG A 494 5.92 8.59 17.46
N PHE A 495 5.55 8.85 18.70
CA PHE A 495 6.40 9.57 19.63
C PHE A 495 6.32 8.93 21.01
N GLY A 496 7.48 8.86 21.67
CA GLY A 496 7.59 8.42 23.05
C GLY A 496 7.61 9.61 24.00
N TYR A 497 7.11 9.42 25.20
CA TYR A 497 7.08 10.46 26.24
C TYR A 497 7.17 9.84 27.64
N THR A 498 7.73 10.61 28.59
CA THR A 498 7.81 10.19 29.99
C THR A 498 6.45 10.22 30.68
N LEU A 499 6.28 9.46 31.75
CA LEU A 499 5.10 9.46 32.62
C LEU A 499 5.49 9.82 34.05
N ASP A 500 4.87 10.87 34.59
CA ASP A 500 5.00 11.28 35.99
C ASP A 500 3.60 11.54 36.59
N PRO A 501 3.19 10.76 37.62
CA PRO A 501 3.90 9.62 38.20
C PRO A 501 3.92 8.39 37.26
N PRO A 502 4.80 7.41 37.49
CA PRO A 502 4.76 6.13 36.79
C PRO A 502 3.42 5.42 36.98
N VAL A 503 2.91 4.74 35.95
CA VAL A 503 1.56 4.14 35.95
C VAL A 503 1.51 2.81 35.21
N ASP A 504 0.62 1.91 35.62
CA ASP A 504 0.26 0.75 34.82
C ASP A 504 -0.58 1.17 33.60
N VAL A 505 0.00 1.09 32.40
CA VAL A 505 -0.67 1.55 31.17
C VAL A 505 -1.75 0.58 30.65
N ARG A 506 -2.01 -0.54 31.34
CA ARG A 506 -3.13 -1.42 30.99
C ARG A 506 -4.46 -0.69 31.17
N GLY A 507 -5.25 -0.62 30.10
CA GLY A 507 -6.52 0.11 30.03
C GLY A 507 -6.44 1.44 29.28
N PHE A 508 -5.24 1.90 28.93
CA PHE A 508 -5.05 3.15 28.19
C PHE A 508 -5.12 3.00 26.68
N SER A 509 -5.22 1.79 26.10
CA SER A 509 -5.45 1.63 24.66
C SER A 509 -6.59 2.53 24.17
N GLY A 510 -6.30 3.45 23.24
CA GLY A 510 -7.30 4.40 22.73
C GLY A 510 -7.44 5.69 23.55
N ALA A 511 -6.66 5.89 24.61
CA ALA A 511 -6.69 7.09 25.44
C ALA A 511 -6.14 8.31 24.68
N PRO A 512 -6.70 9.51 24.91
CA PRO A 512 -6.20 10.73 24.29
C PRO A 512 -4.89 11.17 24.93
N ILE A 513 -3.92 11.55 24.10
CA ILE A 513 -2.76 12.32 24.53
C ILE A 513 -3.01 13.79 24.22
N LEU A 514 -2.88 14.65 25.23
CA LEU A 514 -3.13 16.08 25.11
C LEU A 514 -1.83 16.89 25.19
N ASN A 515 -1.77 18.03 24.49
CA ASN A 515 -0.76 19.06 24.76
C ASN A 515 -1.22 20.05 25.85
N GLU A 516 -0.38 21.03 26.19
CA GLU A 516 -0.68 22.10 27.17
C GLU A 516 -1.92 22.94 26.81
N ALA A 517 -2.31 22.98 25.53
CA ALA A 517 -3.51 23.65 25.06
C ALA A 517 -4.78 22.79 25.19
N GLY A 518 -4.68 21.55 25.70
CA GLY A 518 -5.81 20.63 25.82
C GLY A 518 -6.30 20.13 24.47
N ARG A 519 -5.38 19.96 23.51
CA ARG A 519 -5.65 19.45 22.17
C ARG A 519 -5.05 18.07 21.99
N VAL A 520 -5.74 17.21 21.25
CA VAL A 520 -5.33 15.83 21.03
C VAL A 520 -4.16 15.80 20.05
N VAL A 521 -3.03 15.27 20.51
CA VAL A 521 -1.78 15.14 19.74
C VAL A 521 -1.45 13.70 19.38
N GLY A 522 -2.22 12.73 19.88
CA GLY A 522 -2.01 11.32 19.62
C GLY A 522 -3.07 10.47 20.30
N VAL A 523 -3.12 9.20 19.92
CA VAL A 523 -3.84 8.15 20.65
C VAL A 523 -2.82 7.19 21.27
N PHE A 524 -3.02 6.82 22.53
CA PHE A 524 -2.18 5.81 23.17
C PHE A 524 -2.34 4.48 22.43
N SER A 525 -1.20 3.91 22.02
CA SER A 525 -1.08 2.68 21.23
C SER A 525 -0.13 1.71 21.93
N VAL A 526 -0.21 0.43 21.59
CA VAL A 526 0.63 -0.60 22.22
C VAL A 526 2.06 -0.50 21.69
N SER A 527 3.04 -0.53 22.59
CA SER A 527 4.46 -0.61 22.26
C SER A 527 5.08 -1.79 23.00
N GLU A 528 5.84 -2.60 22.26
CA GLU A 528 6.74 -3.60 22.83
C GLU A 528 8.01 -2.84 23.25
N ASP A 529 8.51 -3.08 24.46
CA ASP A 529 9.70 -2.45 25.05
C ASP A 529 9.53 -1.02 25.62
N LEU A 530 8.67 -0.85 26.64
CA LEU A 530 8.64 0.37 27.47
C LEU A 530 9.43 0.18 28.77
N ASP A 531 10.19 1.20 29.17
CA ASP A 531 10.86 1.23 30.47
C ASP A 531 9.85 1.20 31.63
N THR A 532 10.16 0.38 32.63
CA THR A 532 9.35 0.18 33.83
C THR A 532 10.16 0.39 35.10
N THR A 533 9.48 0.76 36.18
CA THR A 533 10.01 0.73 37.55
C THR A 533 10.13 -0.70 38.07
N ASP A 534 10.83 -0.90 39.18
CA ASP A 534 10.99 -2.21 39.84
C ASP A 534 9.66 -2.88 40.22
N ASP A 535 8.59 -2.09 40.44
CA ASP A 535 7.22 -2.58 40.71
C ASP A 535 6.37 -2.77 39.44
N GLY A 536 6.96 -2.67 38.25
CA GLY A 536 6.31 -2.95 36.97
C GLY A 536 5.42 -1.84 36.42
N ARG A 537 5.50 -0.62 36.98
CA ARG A 537 4.80 0.56 36.44
C ARG A 537 5.63 1.21 35.35
N HIS A 538 4.98 1.77 34.34
CA HIS A 538 5.66 2.34 33.19
C HIS A 538 6.09 3.77 33.50
N VAL A 539 7.35 4.09 33.17
CA VAL A 539 7.90 5.45 33.27
C VAL A 539 7.86 6.19 31.94
N GLU A 540 7.50 5.48 30.87
CA GLU A 540 7.32 6.02 29.53
C GLU A 540 6.15 5.34 28.81
N ALA A 541 5.67 6.01 27.77
CA ALA A 541 4.60 5.54 26.92
C ALA A 541 4.80 6.04 25.48
N GLU A 542 4.05 5.44 24.56
CA GLU A 542 4.08 5.77 23.14
C GLU A 542 2.67 6.10 22.63
N ALA A 543 2.59 6.99 21.64
CA ALA A 543 1.35 7.31 20.96
C ALA A 543 1.52 7.35 19.44
N ASP A 544 0.44 7.00 18.74
CA ASP A 544 0.29 7.16 17.29
C ASP A 544 -0.33 8.52 17.00
N ASP A 545 0.31 9.32 16.14
CA ASP A 545 -0.16 10.64 15.74
C ASP A 545 -0.43 10.79 14.24
N ARG A 546 -0.58 9.68 13.50
CA ARG A 546 -0.84 9.71 12.04
C ARG A 546 -2.02 10.61 11.69
N LEU A 547 -3.13 10.51 12.44
CA LEU A 547 -4.30 11.36 12.21
C LEU A 547 -4.00 12.85 12.41
N VAL A 548 -3.16 13.20 13.39
CA VAL A 548 -2.78 14.60 13.66
C VAL A 548 -1.86 15.13 12.57
N GLN A 549 -0.88 14.34 12.13
CA GLN A 549 -0.02 14.71 11.00
C GLN A 549 -0.83 14.92 9.73
N HIS A 550 -1.73 13.99 9.46
CA HIS A 550 -2.63 14.02 8.31
C HIS A 550 -3.49 15.29 8.32
N ALA A 551 -4.22 15.51 9.42
CA ALA A 551 -5.07 16.69 9.59
C ALA A 551 -4.27 18.00 9.51
N SER A 552 -3.03 18.03 10.01
CA SER A 552 -2.13 19.18 9.93
C SER A 552 -1.64 19.45 8.50
N ALA A 553 -1.29 18.40 7.74
CA ALA A 553 -0.86 18.53 6.35
C ALA A 553 -2.00 19.05 5.45
N CYS A 554 -3.25 18.78 5.86
CA CYS A 554 -4.45 19.04 5.08
C CYS A 554 -5.28 20.24 5.49
N ARG A 555 -4.67 21.20 6.19
CA ARG A 555 -5.34 22.46 6.49
C ARG A 555 -5.56 23.24 5.19
N ARG A 556 -6.83 23.40 4.81
CA ARG A 556 -7.22 24.34 3.77
C ARG A 556 -6.97 25.77 4.29
N PRO A 557 -6.32 26.65 3.50
CA PRO A 557 -5.98 28.02 3.90
C PRO A 557 -7.20 28.90 4.18
#